data_AF-A0A7J6D967-F1
#
_entry.id   AF-A0A7J6D967-F1
#
_cell.length_a   1.000
_cell.length_b   1.000
_cell.length_c   1.000
_cell.angle_alpha   90.00
_cell.angle_beta   90.00
_cell.angle_gamma   90.00
#
_symmetry.space_group_name_H-M   'P 1'
#
loop_
_entity.id
_entity.type
_entity.pdbx_description
1 polymer ?
#
loop_
_entity_poly.entity_id
_entity_poly.type
_entity_poly.pdbx_seq_one_letter_code
_entity_poly.pdbx_strand_id
1 'polypeptide(L)'
;MKTEKQMKQQKNEKHFSSKKKLKKNANPASDDHLQQIPHRLREIMKSQERMKQGSQKRKKASKPKMLSGDIPIPHFRRGRQESERAYVQRMTEESEHVLFLTNNQVERHPEVKPKKEEETQEKKSKKKNRLHKGKLLQQKKKLNQQEERDEEEMFKDEVPFGEVAMAPPTLSVKPKKAIVKPQGATKGLLLTSLLGHSPMSVNKPSMARKRMMEEERGRVVQLYRQMKKKQRDKHEQDRAAMTST
;
A
#
# COMPACT_ATOMS: atom_id res chain seq x y z
N MET A 1 6.45 98.24 22.41
CA MET A 1 7.74 97.52 22.48
C MET A 1 7.43 96.03 22.58
N LYS A 2 7.94 95.28 21.58
CA LYS A 2 7.97 93.82 21.42
C LYS A 2 8.36 93.10 22.74
N THR A 3 7.94 91.87 23.09
CA THR A 3 7.16 90.81 22.43
C THR A 3 6.75 89.75 23.47
N GLU A 4 5.60 89.14 23.23
CA GLU A 4 4.97 87.98 23.86
C GLU A 4 5.71 86.63 23.68
N LYS A 5 7.06 86.68 23.56
CA LYS A 5 7.94 85.54 23.30
C LYS A 5 9.03 85.47 24.38
N GLN A 6 8.65 85.20 25.63
CA GLN A 6 9.64 84.77 26.66
C GLN A 6 9.06 84.15 27.94
N MET A 7 7.75 83.86 28.00
CA MET A 7 7.14 83.09 29.12
C MET A 7 6.81 81.64 28.71
N LYS A 8 7.65 81.02 27.87
CA LYS A 8 7.43 79.64 27.41
C LYS A 8 8.74 78.87 27.19
N GLN A 9 9.63 78.94 28.17
CA GLN A 9 10.80 78.07 28.24
C GLN A 9 11.11 77.76 29.69
N GLN A 10 10.33 76.85 30.31
CA GLN A 10 10.73 76.13 31.53
C GLN A 10 9.71 75.07 31.96
N LYS A 11 9.13 74.31 31.02
CA LYS A 11 8.43 73.05 31.33
C LYS A 11 8.53 72.15 30.11
N ASN A 12 9.67 71.48 29.95
CA ASN A 12 9.83 70.25 29.17
C ASN A 12 11.27 69.75 29.34
N GLU A 13 11.69 69.55 30.59
CA GLU A 13 12.83 68.69 30.87
C GLU A 13 12.32 67.36 31.43
N LYS A 14 12.53 66.32 30.62
CA LYS A 14 13.07 65.03 31.06
C LYS A 14 12.32 64.32 32.19
N HIS A 15 11.19 63.71 31.83
CA HIS A 15 10.89 62.35 32.29
C HIS A 15 10.40 61.49 31.12
N PHE A 16 11.23 61.38 30.07
CA PHE A 16 11.19 60.17 29.26
C PHE A 16 11.76 59.06 30.14
N SER A 17 10.88 58.36 30.85
CA SER A 17 11.21 57.06 31.41
C SER A 17 11.58 56.17 30.23
N SER A 18 12.87 56.08 29.94
CA SER A 18 13.42 55.07 29.08
C SER A 18 13.10 53.73 29.75
N LYS A 19 11.93 53.15 29.44
CA LYS A 19 11.72 51.72 29.54
C LYS A 19 12.74 51.10 28.58
N LYS A 20 13.98 50.96 29.06
CA LYS A 20 14.97 50.03 28.53
C LYS A 20 14.25 48.69 28.54
N LYS A 21 13.62 48.34 27.41
CA LYS A 21 13.29 46.97 27.12
C LYS A 21 14.65 46.28 27.10
N LEU A 22 15.02 45.64 28.19
CA LEU A 22 16.03 44.60 28.14
C LEU A 22 15.54 43.66 27.06
N LYS A 23 16.16 43.73 25.87
CA LYS A 23 16.18 42.60 24.96
C LYS A 23 16.96 41.53 25.70
N LYS A 24 16.28 40.81 26.59
CA LYS A 24 16.69 39.45 26.91
C LYS A 24 16.54 38.72 25.58
N ASN A 25 17.65 38.63 24.84
CA ASN A 25 17.89 37.47 24.00
C ASN A 25 17.99 36.28 24.97
N ALA A 26 16.87 35.92 25.57
CA ALA A 26 16.72 34.61 26.14
C ALA A 26 16.69 33.73 24.89
N ASN A 27 17.80 33.03 24.64
CA ASN A 27 17.75 31.84 23.81
C ASN A 27 16.46 31.09 24.15
N PRO A 28 15.65 30.66 23.17
CA PRO A 28 14.40 29.97 23.46
C PRO A 28 14.75 28.88 24.45
N ALA A 29 14.20 28.96 25.67
CA ALA A 29 14.48 28.01 26.74
C ALA A 29 14.37 26.63 26.10
N SER A 30 15.48 25.89 26.11
CA SER A 30 15.57 24.62 25.42
C SER A 30 14.33 23.81 25.78
N ASP A 31 13.61 23.36 24.75
CA ASP A 31 12.36 22.59 24.81
C ASP A 31 12.47 21.29 25.67
N ASP A 32 13.59 21.08 26.38
CA ASP A 32 13.93 19.97 27.29
C ASP A 32 12.81 19.67 28.29
N HIS A 33 12.23 20.69 28.91
CA HIS A 33 11.14 20.50 29.87
C HIS A 33 9.87 19.95 29.20
N LEU A 34 9.65 20.29 27.94
CA LEU A 34 8.52 19.77 27.15
C LEU A 34 8.78 18.35 26.65
N GLN A 35 10.04 17.93 26.55
CA GLN A 35 10.44 16.58 26.13
C GLN A 35 10.14 15.52 27.19
N GLN A 36 10.15 15.90 28.47
CA GLN A 36 9.83 15.00 29.59
C GLN A 36 8.33 14.81 29.81
N ILE A 37 7.50 15.69 29.25
CA ILE A 37 6.04 15.60 29.29
C ILE A 37 5.54 14.63 28.20
N PRO A 38 4.52 13.80 28.48
CA PRO A 38 3.92 12.91 27.49
C PRO A 38 3.52 13.62 26.19
N HIS A 39 3.81 12.98 25.05
CA HIS A 39 3.68 13.55 23.70
C HIS A 39 2.30 14.17 23.44
N ARG A 40 1.22 13.51 23.89
CA ARG A 40 -0.16 13.97 23.70
C ARG A 40 -0.38 15.35 24.33
N LEU A 41 0.15 15.56 25.53
CA LEU A 41 0.00 16.83 26.25
C LEU A 41 0.89 17.93 25.67
N ARG A 42 2.11 17.57 25.24
CA ARG A 42 3.02 18.47 24.51
C ARG A 42 2.37 19.03 23.25
N GLU A 43 1.69 18.18 22.49
CA GLU A 43 1.02 18.55 21.25
C GLU A 43 -0.21 19.45 21.50
N ILE A 44 -0.99 19.16 22.55
CA ILE A 44 -2.11 20.01 22.97
C ILE A 44 -1.63 21.40 23.39
N MET A 45 -0.55 21.49 24.19
CA MET A 45 0.02 22.78 24.61
C MET A 45 0.56 23.57 23.40
N LYS A 46 1.28 22.92 22.48
CA LYS A 46 1.77 23.56 21.24
C LYS A 46 0.61 24.03 20.35
N SER A 47 -0.49 23.28 20.27
CA SER A 47 -1.70 23.68 19.54
C SER A 47 -2.38 24.89 20.17
N GLN A 48 -2.58 24.87 21.50
CA GLN A 48 -3.16 26.00 22.22
C GLN A 48 -2.32 27.27 22.10
N GLU A 49 -0.99 27.14 22.08
CA GLU A 49 -0.10 28.27 21.87
C GLU A 49 -0.22 28.85 20.45
N ARG A 50 -0.32 27.99 19.42
CA ARG A 50 -0.60 28.43 18.04
C ARG A 50 -1.96 29.13 17.91
N MET A 51 -2.96 28.67 18.64
CA MET A 51 -4.27 29.31 18.70
C MET A 51 -4.22 30.68 19.40
N LYS A 52 -3.42 30.80 20.47
CA LYS A 52 -3.19 32.08 21.17
C LYS A 52 -2.40 33.09 20.35
N GLN A 53 -1.41 32.65 19.56
CA GLN A 53 -0.58 33.54 18.75
C GLN A 53 -1.23 34.01 17.43
N GLY A 54 -2.40 33.46 17.08
CA GLY A 54 -3.18 33.86 15.91
C GLY A 54 -2.57 33.40 14.57
N SER A 55 -3.39 33.36 13.53
CA SER A 55 -2.97 32.91 12.20
C SER A 55 -2.14 33.99 11.49
N GLN A 56 -0.82 33.89 11.58
CA GLN A 56 0.09 34.68 10.75
C GLN A 56 -0.09 34.25 9.28
N LYS A 57 -0.81 35.07 8.49
CA LYS A 57 -1.01 34.84 7.05
C LYS A 57 0.34 34.88 6.33
N ARG A 58 0.88 33.70 5.97
CA ARG A 58 2.02 33.60 5.06
C ARG A 58 1.58 34.08 3.68
N LYS A 59 2.18 35.18 3.18
CA LYS A 59 1.98 35.66 1.81
C LYS A 59 2.49 34.57 0.85
N LYS A 60 1.62 34.05 -0.03
CA LYS A 60 2.00 33.07 -1.06
C LYS A 60 2.84 33.76 -2.13
N ALA A 61 4.08 33.31 -2.33
CA ALA A 61 4.86 33.65 -3.51
C ALA A 61 4.24 32.96 -4.75
N SER A 62 4.15 33.67 -5.87
CA SER A 62 3.62 33.16 -7.14
C SER A 62 4.55 32.08 -7.69
N LYS A 63 4.06 30.84 -7.84
CA LYS A 63 4.79 29.77 -8.52
C LYS A 63 4.67 29.93 -10.05
N PRO A 64 5.74 29.71 -10.83
CA PRO A 64 5.66 29.69 -12.29
C PRO A 64 4.84 28.50 -12.79
N LYS A 65 4.13 28.67 -13.90
CA LYS A 65 3.31 27.63 -14.56
C LYS A 65 4.23 26.57 -15.15
N MET A 66 4.26 25.37 -14.56
CA MET A 66 4.99 24.23 -15.11
C MET A 66 4.16 23.54 -16.20
N LEU A 67 4.76 23.37 -17.38
CA LEU A 67 4.27 22.44 -18.38
C LEU A 67 4.78 21.03 -17.99
N SER A 68 3.84 20.09 -17.93
CA SER A 68 3.98 18.65 -17.66
C SER A 68 5.42 18.06 -17.57
N GLY A 69 5.81 17.63 -16.37
CA GLY A 69 6.85 16.60 -16.16
C GLY A 69 8.32 17.00 -16.34
N ASP A 70 8.63 18.17 -16.90
CA ASP A 70 10.01 18.58 -17.16
C ASP A 70 10.71 19.20 -15.94
N ILE A 71 11.98 18.83 -15.72
CA ILE A 71 12.85 19.41 -14.69
C ILE A 71 13.18 20.84 -15.12
N PRO A 72 12.93 21.86 -14.27
CA PRO A 72 13.29 23.21 -14.60
C PRO A 72 14.82 23.33 -14.71
N ILE A 73 15.31 23.89 -15.81
CA ILE A 73 16.73 24.14 -16.03
C ILE A 73 17.09 25.50 -15.40
N PRO A 74 17.89 25.56 -14.33
CA PRO A 74 18.30 26.83 -13.72
C PRO A 74 19.21 27.63 -14.65
N HIS A 75 19.02 28.95 -14.72
CA HIS A 75 19.93 29.84 -15.42
C HIS A 75 21.05 30.32 -14.48
N PHE A 76 22.25 29.76 -14.63
CA PHE A 76 23.41 30.11 -13.82
C PHE A 76 24.05 31.42 -14.29
N ARG A 77 23.54 32.54 -13.76
CA ARG A 77 24.15 33.86 -13.89
C ARG A 77 24.33 34.48 -12.51
N ARG A 78 25.51 35.07 -12.24
CA ARG A 78 25.78 35.75 -10.98
C ARG A 78 24.93 37.02 -10.86
N GLY A 79 24.26 37.18 -9.71
CA GLY A 79 23.48 38.38 -9.42
C GLY A 79 24.36 39.62 -9.20
N ARG A 80 23.83 40.82 -9.42
CA ARG A 80 24.58 42.08 -9.25
C ARG A 80 25.09 42.31 -7.81
N GLN A 81 24.40 41.76 -6.82
CA GLN A 81 24.72 41.92 -5.38
C GLN A 81 25.28 40.64 -4.74
N GLU A 82 25.58 39.63 -5.56
CA GLU A 82 25.99 38.33 -5.09
C GLU A 82 27.52 38.21 -5.08
N SER A 83 28.09 37.71 -3.98
CA SER A 83 29.51 37.38 -3.92
C SER A 83 29.82 36.12 -4.72
N GLU A 84 31.06 35.97 -5.18
CA GLU A 84 31.48 34.79 -5.95
C GLU A 84 31.23 33.48 -5.22
N ARG A 85 31.54 33.46 -3.92
CA ARG A 85 31.33 32.30 -3.08
C ARG A 85 29.85 31.92 -2.96
N ALA A 86 28.97 32.91 -2.79
CA ALA A 86 27.53 32.66 -2.72
C ALA A 86 26.97 32.16 -4.07
N TYR A 87 27.47 32.70 -5.18
CA TYR A 87 27.13 32.24 -6.52
C TYR A 87 27.51 30.78 -6.76
N VAL A 88 28.74 30.40 -6.39
CA VAL A 88 29.22 29.01 -6.52
C VAL A 88 28.38 28.07 -5.65
N GLN A 89 28.06 28.45 -4.41
CA GLN A 89 27.20 27.67 -3.52
C GLN A 89 25.80 27.46 -4.09
N ARG A 90 25.16 28.52 -4.60
CA ARG A 90 23.84 28.39 -5.25
C ARG A 90 23.93 27.50 -6.49
N MET A 91 24.99 27.64 -7.26
CA MET A 91 25.21 26.84 -8.46
C MET A 91 25.40 25.35 -8.13
N THR A 92 26.13 25.02 -7.06
CA THR A 92 26.28 23.63 -6.60
C THR A 92 24.98 23.05 -6.09
N GLU A 93 24.25 23.78 -5.23
CA GLU A 93 22.98 23.30 -4.64
C GLU A 93 21.91 23.03 -5.71
N GLU A 94 21.74 23.95 -6.66
CA GLU A 94 20.77 23.79 -7.75
C GLU A 94 21.18 22.66 -8.71
N SER A 95 22.49 22.46 -8.94
CA SER A 95 22.99 21.35 -9.77
C SER A 95 22.73 19.99 -9.10
N GLU A 96 22.98 19.88 -7.79
CA GLU A 96 22.65 18.70 -7.00
C GLU A 96 21.15 18.43 -7.00
N HIS A 97 20.33 19.47 -6.89
CA HIS A 97 18.88 19.36 -6.91
C HIS A 97 18.36 18.90 -8.29
N VAL A 98 18.87 19.43 -9.40
CA VAL A 98 18.53 18.96 -10.75
C VAL A 98 18.96 17.51 -10.96
N LEU A 99 20.15 17.13 -10.49
CA LEU A 99 20.64 15.75 -10.55
C LEU A 99 19.74 14.81 -9.75
N PHE A 100 19.35 15.21 -8.53
CA PHE A 100 18.39 14.46 -7.72
C PHE A 100 17.06 14.28 -8.44
N LEU A 101 16.50 15.35 -9.01
CA LEU A 101 15.25 15.26 -9.77
C LEU A 101 15.41 14.31 -10.98
N THR A 102 16.53 14.37 -11.68
CA THR A 102 16.83 13.53 -12.85
C THR A 102 16.91 12.06 -12.48
N ASN A 103 17.61 11.72 -11.40
CA ASN A 103 17.75 10.33 -10.93
C ASN A 103 16.42 9.72 -10.46
N ASN A 104 15.46 10.56 -10.07
CA ASN A 104 14.13 10.12 -9.67
C ASN A 104 13.11 10.12 -10.84
N GLN A 105 13.51 10.50 -12.05
CA GLN A 105 12.65 10.38 -13.23
C GLN A 105 12.74 8.98 -13.83
N VAL A 106 11.59 8.45 -14.24
CA VAL A 106 11.53 7.24 -15.08
C VAL A 106 12.20 7.56 -16.41
N GLU A 107 12.99 6.63 -16.94
CA GLU A 107 13.59 6.75 -18.28
C GLU A 107 12.50 7.13 -19.30
N ARG A 108 12.70 8.27 -19.96
CA ARG A 108 11.80 8.74 -20.99
C ARG A 108 12.32 8.24 -22.34
N HIS A 109 11.43 7.64 -23.12
CA HIS A 109 11.67 7.31 -24.52
C HIS A 109 10.99 8.37 -25.41
N PRO A 110 11.63 9.52 -25.64
CA PRO A 110 11.04 10.62 -26.41
C PRO A 110 10.71 10.24 -27.87
N GLU A 111 11.33 9.17 -28.39
CA GLU A 111 11.08 8.64 -29.74
C GLU A 111 9.75 7.87 -29.85
N VAL A 112 9.14 7.48 -28.73
CA VAL A 112 7.85 6.79 -28.69
C VAL A 112 6.74 7.83 -28.56
N LYS A 113 6.06 8.17 -29.67
CA LYS A 113 4.93 9.11 -29.70
C LYS A 113 3.81 8.65 -28.73
N PRO A 114 3.47 9.42 -27.67
CA PRO A 114 2.34 9.07 -26.81
C PRO A 114 1.03 9.46 -27.50
N LYS A 115 0.10 8.50 -27.60
CA LYS A 115 -1.31 8.76 -27.95
C LYS A 115 -1.96 9.55 -26.81
N LYS A 116 -2.03 10.88 -26.93
CA LYS A 116 -2.64 11.75 -25.92
C LYS A 116 -4.14 11.88 -26.20
N GLU A 117 -4.98 11.30 -25.33
CA GLU A 117 -6.34 11.74 -24.95
C GLU A 117 -7.09 10.76 -24.01
N GLU A 118 -6.45 9.67 -23.54
CA GLU A 118 -7.19 8.59 -22.90
C GLU A 118 -7.44 8.75 -21.39
N GLU A 119 -6.71 9.57 -20.62
CA GLU A 119 -6.72 9.46 -19.15
C GLU A 119 -8.05 9.81 -18.44
N THR A 120 -8.87 10.74 -18.97
CA THR A 120 -10.16 11.12 -18.37
C THR A 120 -11.33 10.26 -18.87
N GLN A 121 -11.26 9.72 -20.09
CA GLN A 121 -12.22 8.74 -20.62
C GLN A 121 -11.93 7.31 -20.13
N GLU A 122 -10.67 7.00 -19.85
CA GLU A 122 -10.20 5.69 -19.38
C GLU A 122 -10.87 5.26 -18.08
N LYS A 123 -11.11 6.16 -17.13
CA LYS A 123 -11.71 5.77 -15.84
C LYS A 123 -13.18 5.32 -16.01
N LYS A 124 -13.93 5.94 -16.94
CA LYS A 124 -15.30 5.51 -17.29
C LYS A 124 -15.30 4.29 -18.23
N SER A 125 -14.37 4.20 -19.17
CA SER A 125 -14.27 3.07 -20.10
C SER A 125 -13.75 1.80 -19.42
N LYS A 126 -12.80 1.89 -18.48
CA LYS A 126 -12.30 0.76 -17.67
C LYS A 126 -13.41 0.14 -16.82
N LYS A 127 -14.33 0.92 -16.23
CA LYS A 127 -15.48 0.38 -15.47
C LYS A 127 -16.48 -0.34 -16.39
N LYS A 128 -16.81 0.24 -17.55
CA LYS A 128 -17.68 -0.39 -18.55
C LYS A 128 -17.05 -1.67 -19.15
N ASN A 129 -15.75 -1.64 -19.44
CA ASN A 129 -14.97 -2.78 -19.94
C ASN A 129 -14.94 -3.93 -18.91
N ARG A 130 -14.74 -3.64 -17.61
CA ARG A 130 -14.80 -4.67 -16.56
C ARG A 130 -16.17 -5.33 -16.46
N LEU A 131 -17.25 -4.56 -16.53
CA LEU A 131 -18.62 -5.11 -16.53
C LEU A 131 -18.88 -5.96 -17.79
N HIS A 132 -18.42 -5.50 -18.95
CA HIS A 132 -18.57 -6.23 -20.22
C HIS A 132 -17.77 -7.54 -20.22
N LYS A 133 -16.53 -7.52 -19.72
CA LYS A 133 -15.70 -8.72 -19.54
C LYS A 133 -16.34 -9.72 -18.58
N GLY A 134 -16.96 -9.25 -17.50
CA GLY A 134 -17.73 -10.09 -16.58
C GLY A 134 -18.92 -10.77 -17.27
N LYS A 135 -19.70 -10.03 -18.06
CA LYS A 135 -20.83 -10.57 -18.83
C LYS A 135 -20.38 -11.60 -19.87
N LEU A 136 -19.29 -11.32 -20.60
CA LEU A 136 -18.73 -12.25 -21.59
C LEU A 136 -18.26 -13.55 -20.95
N LEU A 137 -17.59 -13.47 -19.79
CA LEU A 137 -17.17 -14.65 -19.03
C LEU A 137 -18.36 -15.48 -18.54
N GLN A 138 -19.45 -14.85 -18.12
CA GLN A 138 -20.68 -15.55 -17.73
C GLN A 138 -21.34 -16.25 -18.92
N GLN A 139 -21.38 -15.60 -20.09
CA GLN A 139 -21.90 -16.24 -21.32
C GLN A 139 -21.06 -17.46 -21.71
N LYS A 140 -19.72 -17.34 -21.70
CA LYS A 140 -18.84 -18.48 -21.95
C LYS A 140 -19.06 -19.63 -20.98
N LYS A 141 -19.22 -19.34 -19.68
CA LYS A 141 -19.53 -20.39 -18.68
C LYS A 141 -20.85 -21.11 -18.95
N LYS A 142 -21.87 -20.38 -19.42
CA LYS A 142 -23.18 -20.98 -19.78
C LYS A 142 -23.06 -21.88 -21.01
N LEU A 143 -22.29 -21.46 -22.02
CA LEU A 143 -22.01 -22.28 -23.20
C LEU A 143 -21.25 -23.54 -22.83
N ASN A 144 -20.17 -23.43 -22.05
CA ASN A 144 -19.43 -24.60 -21.57
C ASN A 144 -20.30 -25.56 -20.73
N GLN A 145 -21.19 -25.04 -19.89
CA GLN A 145 -22.13 -25.88 -19.14
C GLN A 145 -23.17 -26.57 -20.04
N GLN A 146 -23.53 -25.94 -21.16
CA GLN A 146 -24.41 -26.55 -22.13
C GLN A 146 -23.67 -27.66 -22.89
N GLU A 147 -22.46 -27.38 -23.37
CA GLU A 147 -21.58 -28.37 -23.99
C GLU A 147 -21.34 -29.58 -23.08
N GLU A 148 -21.09 -29.36 -21.78
CA GLU A 148 -20.92 -30.44 -20.80
C GLU A 148 -22.18 -31.30 -20.65
N ARG A 149 -23.37 -30.71 -20.65
CA ARG A 149 -24.64 -31.46 -20.61
C ARG A 149 -24.88 -32.23 -21.90
N ASP A 150 -24.63 -31.61 -23.04
CA ASP A 150 -24.80 -32.22 -24.35
C ASP A 150 -23.82 -33.40 -24.50
N GLU A 151 -22.58 -33.27 -24.03
CA GLU A 151 -21.60 -34.37 -23.93
C GLU A 151 -22.11 -35.48 -22.99
N GLU A 152 -22.54 -35.15 -21.78
CA GLU A 152 -23.10 -36.14 -20.85
C GLU A 152 -24.30 -36.89 -21.44
N GLU A 153 -25.13 -36.22 -22.24
CA GLU A 153 -26.26 -36.84 -22.94
C GLU A 153 -25.81 -37.75 -24.08
N MET A 154 -24.82 -37.32 -24.88
CA MET A 154 -24.23 -38.17 -25.94
C MET A 154 -23.56 -39.44 -25.41
N PHE A 155 -23.01 -39.42 -24.19
CA PHE A 155 -22.34 -40.58 -23.58
C PHE A 155 -23.23 -41.38 -22.61
N LYS A 156 -24.53 -41.05 -22.50
CA LYS A 156 -25.51 -41.88 -21.80
C LYS A 156 -26.06 -42.93 -22.76
N ASP A 157 -25.52 -44.14 -22.66
CA ASP A 157 -26.02 -45.30 -23.40
C ASP A 157 -27.11 -46.01 -22.58
N GLU A 158 -28.35 -45.99 -23.09
CA GLU A 158 -29.48 -46.68 -22.45
C GLU A 158 -29.44 -48.17 -22.79
N VAL A 159 -28.68 -48.94 -22.02
CA VAL A 159 -28.59 -50.40 -22.22
C VAL A 159 -29.65 -51.12 -21.37
N PRO A 160 -30.50 -52.00 -21.96
CA PRO A 160 -31.49 -52.75 -21.21
C PRO A 160 -30.84 -53.69 -20.19
N PHE A 161 -31.49 -53.84 -19.03
CA PHE A 161 -31.03 -54.70 -17.95
C PHE A 161 -31.00 -56.17 -18.41
N GLY A 162 -29.79 -56.74 -18.51
CA GLY A 162 -29.56 -58.13 -18.95
C GLY A 162 -28.48 -58.28 -20.03
N GLU A 163 -28.16 -57.21 -20.76
CA GLU A 163 -27.13 -57.23 -21.81
C GLU A 163 -25.75 -56.74 -21.32
N VAL A 164 -25.72 -56.03 -20.18
CA VAL A 164 -24.49 -55.48 -19.60
C VAL A 164 -23.72 -56.55 -18.81
N ALA A 165 -22.68 -57.12 -19.41
CA ALA A 165 -21.66 -57.86 -18.67
C ALA A 165 -20.76 -56.87 -17.89
N MET A 166 -21.11 -56.56 -16.64
CA MET A 166 -20.42 -55.57 -15.78
C MET A 166 -18.93 -55.88 -15.53
N ALA A 167 -18.53 -57.13 -15.71
CA ALA A 167 -17.16 -57.57 -15.81
C ALA A 167 -17.15 -58.86 -16.64
N PRO A 168 -16.09 -59.14 -17.43
CA PRO A 168 -15.93 -60.46 -17.97
C PRO A 168 -15.99 -61.48 -16.82
N PRO A 169 -16.67 -62.63 -16.99
CA PRO A 169 -16.75 -63.62 -15.93
C PRO A 169 -15.34 -64.00 -15.50
N THR A 170 -15.03 -63.75 -14.23
CA THR A 170 -13.73 -64.12 -13.69
C THR A 170 -13.71 -65.62 -13.49
N LEU A 171 -12.79 -66.30 -14.18
CA LEU A 171 -12.53 -67.72 -13.96
C LEU A 171 -11.98 -67.90 -12.53
N SER A 172 -12.88 -68.15 -11.58
CA SER A 172 -12.55 -68.46 -10.18
C SER A 172 -12.05 -69.90 -10.00
N VAL A 173 -11.86 -70.63 -11.09
CA VAL A 173 -11.38 -72.01 -11.09
C VAL A 173 -9.89 -72.01 -10.74
N LYS A 174 -9.57 -72.58 -9.57
CA LYS A 174 -8.18 -72.82 -9.17
C LYS A 174 -7.53 -73.78 -10.18
N PRO A 175 -6.36 -73.44 -10.78
CA PRO A 175 -5.65 -74.39 -11.62
C PRO A 175 -5.31 -75.62 -10.79
N LYS A 176 -5.63 -76.83 -11.29
CA LYS A 176 -5.41 -78.11 -10.59
C LYS A 176 -3.97 -78.33 -10.07
N LYS A 177 -2.99 -77.56 -10.56
CA LYS A 177 -1.56 -77.66 -10.22
C LYS A 177 -0.98 -76.41 -9.52
N ALA A 178 -1.80 -75.47 -9.06
CA ALA A 178 -1.30 -74.26 -8.42
C ALA A 178 -0.90 -74.53 -6.95
N ILE A 179 0.39 -74.47 -6.65
CA ILE A 179 0.92 -74.48 -5.29
C ILE A 179 0.64 -73.10 -4.67
N VAL A 180 -0.22 -73.07 -3.66
CA VAL A 180 -0.47 -71.87 -2.84
C VAL A 180 0.76 -71.63 -1.97
N LYS A 181 1.75 -70.92 -2.49
CA LYS A 181 2.75 -70.29 -1.63
C LYS A 181 2.03 -69.14 -0.93
N PRO A 182 2.04 -69.04 0.42
CA PRO A 182 1.67 -67.78 1.04
C PRO A 182 2.58 -66.71 0.44
N GLN A 183 2.01 -65.64 -0.10
CA GLN A 183 2.78 -64.53 -0.66
C GLN A 183 3.89 -64.19 0.32
N GLY A 184 5.12 -64.44 -0.12
CA GLY A 184 6.30 -64.30 0.69
C GLY A 184 6.43 -62.85 1.15
N ALA A 185 6.63 -62.72 2.46
CA ALA A 185 7.28 -61.62 3.15
C ALA A 185 6.74 -60.21 2.86
N THR A 186 6.15 -59.64 3.90
CA THR A 186 5.92 -58.22 4.15
C THR A 186 7.22 -57.39 4.10
N LYS A 187 7.90 -57.35 2.96
CA LYS A 187 9.05 -56.48 2.74
C LYS A 187 8.51 -55.18 2.17
N GLY A 188 8.22 -54.23 3.06
CA GLY A 188 8.04 -52.83 2.65
C GLY A 188 9.23 -52.39 1.78
N LEU A 189 8.98 -51.47 0.84
CA LEU A 189 10.01 -50.94 -0.04
C LEU A 189 11.21 -50.47 0.81
N LEU A 190 12.45 -50.84 0.42
CA LEU A 190 13.66 -50.47 1.19
C LEU A 190 13.72 -48.97 1.50
N LEU A 191 13.26 -48.14 0.56
CA LEU A 191 13.16 -46.68 0.72
C LEU A 191 12.25 -46.24 1.89
N THR A 192 11.15 -46.94 2.18
CA THR A 192 10.26 -46.59 3.31
C THR A 192 10.94 -46.86 4.65
N SER A 193 11.81 -47.89 4.71
CA SER A 193 12.64 -48.17 5.89
C SER A 193 13.73 -47.11 6.08
N LEU A 194 14.34 -46.63 4.99
CA LEU A 194 15.43 -45.65 5.05
C LEU A 194 14.93 -44.25 5.41
N LEU A 195 13.74 -43.88 4.91
CA LEU A 195 13.16 -42.55 5.10
C LEU A 195 12.35 -42.42 6.41
N GLY A 196 12.27 -43.49 7.21
CA GLY A 196 11.49 -43.50 8.46
C GLY A 196 9.98 -43.35 8.26
N HIS A 197 9.52 -43.31 7.01
CA HIS A 197 8.11 -43.28 6.67
C HIS A 197 7.57 -44.71 6.73
N SER A 198 7.12 -45.11 7.91
CA SER A 198 6.07 -46.14 7.99
C SER A 198 4.95 -45.73 7.03
N PRO A 199 4.38 -46.63 6.20
CA PRO A 199 3.25 -46.28 5.36
C PRO A 199 2.16 -45.76 6.30
N MET A 200 2.03 -44.44 6.36
CA MET A 200 0.95 -43.76 7.05
C MET A 200 -0.29 -44.37 6.44
N SER A 201 -0.94 -45.20 7.25
CA SER A 201 -2.14 -45.92 6.89
C SER A 201 -3.02 -44.98 6.08
N VAL A 202 -3.32 -45.35 4.83
CA VAL A 202 -4.24 -44.62 3.94
C VAL A 202 -5.68 -44.69 4.48
N ASN A 203 -5.86 -45.14 5.72
CA ASN A 203 -7.11 -45.15 6.43
C ASN A 203 -7.57 -43.71 6.64
N LYS A 204 -8.77 -43.45 6.14
CA LYS A 204 -9.52 -42.21 6.38
C LYS A 204 -9.46 -41.91 7.89
N PRO A 205 -9.09 -40.69 8.31
CA PRO A 205 -9.04 -40.34 9.73
C PRO A 205 -10.42 -40.57 10.35
N SER A 206 -10.45 -41.01 11.61
CA SER A 206 -11.71 -41.21 12.34
C SER A 206 -12.56 -39.94 12.32
N MET A 207 -13.89 -40.09 12.35
CA MET A 207 -14.81 -38.93 12.32
C MET A 207 -14.52 -37.92 13.44
N ALA A 208 -14.09 -38.38 14.62
CA ALA A 208 -13.65 -37.51 15.71
C ALA A 208 -12.41 -36.69 15.33
N ARG A 209 -11.40 -37.33 14.72
CA ARG A 209 -10.19 -36.65 14.26
C ARG A 209 -10.48 -35.65 13.15
N LYS A 210 -11.40 -35.99 12.24
CA LYS A 210 -11.86 -35.08 11.19
C LYS A 210 -12.52 -33.83 11.77
N ARG A 211 -13.39 -33.98 12.77
CA ARG A 211 -14.02 -32.84 13.50
C ARG A 211 -12.97 -31.93 14.13
N MET A 212 -12.00 -32.50 14.85
CA MET A 212 -10.91 -31.71 15.45
C MET A 212 -10.13 -30.91 14.40
N MET A 213 -9.78 -31.54 13.27
CA MET A 213 -9.06 -30.85 12.19
C MET A 213 -9.90 -29.75 11.53
N GLU A 214 -11.21 -29.97 11.36
CA GLU A 214 -12.12 -28.96 10.80
C GLU A 214 -12.32 -27.77 11.74
N GLU A 215 -12.41 -28.00 13.06
CA GLU A 215 -12.46 -26.94 14.08
C GLU A 215 -11.19 -26.10 14.09
N GLU A 216 -10.01 -26.73 14.10
CA GLU A 216 -8.73 -26.02 14.01
C GLU A 216 -8.62 -25.21 12.72
N ARG A 217 -9.04 -25.79 11.59
CA ARG A 217 -9.12 -25.08 10.31
C ARG A 217 -10.06 -23.88 10.40
N GLY A 218 -11.20 -24.03 11.07
CA GLY A 218 -12.14 -22.95 11.35
C GLY A 218 -11.51 -21.81 12.17
N ARG A 219 -10.82 -22.14 13.27
CA ARG A 219 -10.12 -21.17 14.13
C ARG A 219 -9.07 -20.37 13.35
N VAL A 220 -8.23 -21.05 12.57
CA VAL A 220 -7.19 -20.40 11.74
C VAL A 220 -7.81 -19.46 10.71
N VAL A 221 -8.88 -19.89 10.03
CA VAL A 221 -9.56 -19.06 9.04
C VAL A 221 -10.20 -17.83 9.68
N GLN A 222 -10.81 -17.96 10.86
CA GLN A 222 -11.37 -16.82 11.59
C GLN A 222 -10.29 -15.82 11.99
N LEU A 223 -9.17 -16.29 12.55
CA LEU A 223 -8.02 -15.44 12.91
C LEU A 223 -7.47 -14.71 11.68
N TYR A 224 -7.31 -15.41 10.56
CA TYR A 224 -6.86 -14.82 9.30
C TYR A 224 -7.82 -13.73 8.80
N ARG A 225 -9.14 -13.97 8.86
CA ARG A 225 -10.15 -12.97 8.48
C ARG A 225 -10.08 -11.72 9.36
N GLN A 226 -9.95 -11.89 10.67
CA GLN A 226 -9.80 -10.77 11.61
C GLN A 226 -8.52 -9.98 11.33
N MET A 227 -7.39 -10.67 11.12
CA MET A 227 -6.12 -10.03 10.76
C MET A 227 -6.26 -9.24 9.46
N LYS A 228 -6.89 -9.81 8.43
CA LYS A 228 -7.11 -9.12 7.15
C LYS A 228 -8.07 -7.94 7.27
N LYS A 229 -9.07 -8.00 8.15
CA LYS A 229 -9.95 -6.85 8.44
C LYS A 229 -9.15 -5.70 9.06
N LYS A 230 -8.35 -5.98 10.10
CA LYS A 230 -7.46 -4.97 10.72
C LYS A 230 -6.49 -4.34 9.73
N GLN A 231 -5.91 -5.12 8.81
CA GLN A 231 -5.04 -4.58 7.76
C GLN A 231 -5.79 -3.64 6.80
N ARG A 232 -7.04 -3.96 6.44
CA ARG A 232 -7.87 -3.08 5.61
C ARG A 232 -8.24 -1.80 6.33
N ASP A 233 -8.68 -1.89 7.58
CA ASP A 233 -9.06 -0.73 8.38
C ASP A 233 -7.87 0.22 8.54
N LYS A 234 -6.66 -0.31 8.78
CA LYS A 234 -5.41 0.47 8.81
C LYS A 234 -5.15 1.15 7.46
N HIS A 235 -5.22 0.42 6.36
CA HIS A 235 -5.01 0.99 5.02
C HIS A 235 -6.08 2.04 4.66
N GLU A 236 -7.31 1.89 5.15
CA GLU A 236 -8.38 2.87 4.93
C GLU A 236 -8.17 4.12 5.79
N GLN A 237 -7.70 3.98 7.03
CA GLN A 237 -7.26 5.10 7.86
C GLN A 237 -6.09 5.86 7.22
N ASP A 238 -5.07 5.16 6.73
CA ASP A 238 -3.93 5.75 6.03
C ASP A 238 -4.40 6.50 4.77
N ARG A 239 -5.34 5.90 4.02
CA ARG A 239 -5.89 6.50 2.81
C ARG A 239 -6.78 7.72 3.12
N ALA A 240 -7.60 7.65 4.16
CA ALA A 240 -8.43 8.77 4.61
C ALA A 240 -7.56 9.95 5.07
N ALA A 241 -6.50 9.68 5.83
CA ALA A 241 -5.51 10.67 6.26
C ALA A 241 -4.83 11.36 5.07
N MET A 242 -4.49 10.61 4.02
CA MET A 242 -3.92 11.14 2.78
C MET A 242 -4.90 12.01 1.96
N THR A 243 -6.20 11.77 2.09
CA THR A 243 -7.23 12.56 1.37
C THR A 243 -7.73 13.78 2.13
N SER A 244 -7.46 13.88 3.43
CA SER A 244 -7.86 15.00 4.29
C SER A 244 -6.80 16.10 4.41
N THR A 245 -5.74 16.05 3.59
CA THR A 245 -4.69 17.09 3.49
C THR A 245 -4.80 17.82 2.16
#